data_AF-A0A538HCG8-F1
#
_entry.id   AF-A0A538HCG8-F1
#
_cell.length_a   1.000
_cell.length_b   1.000
_cell.length_c   1.000
_cell.angle_alpha   90.00
_cell.angle_beta   90.00
_cell.angle_gamma   90.00
#
_symmetry.space_group_name_H-M   'P 1'
#
loop_
_entity.id
_entity.type
_entity.pdbx_description
1 polymer ?
#
loop_
_entity_poly.entity_id
_entity_poly.type
_entity_poly.pdbx_seq_one_letter_code
_entity_poly.pdbx_strand_id
1 'polypeptide(L)' 'MEVVCENCAREDDELVLVRRVYVTPESWDTPGSSRPQPDPELWCFSCRSQYPHEPADEETG' A
#
# COMPACT_ATOMS: atom_id res chain seq x y z
N MET A 1 -15.44 -14.51 8.89
CA MET A 1 -15.27 -13.11 8.47
C MET A 1 -14.47 -13.18 7.20
N GLU A 2 -15.09 -12.81 6.08
CA GLU A 2 -14.39 -12.67 4.81
C GLU A 2 -13.34 -11.56 4.93
N VAL A 3 -12.11 -11.86 4.54
CA VAL A 3 -11.03 -10.87 4.54
C VAL A 3 -11.20 -10.07 3.24
N VAL A 4 -11.27 -8.74 3.35
CA VAL A 4 -11.50 -7.85 2.21
C VAL A 4 -10.31 -6.92 2.05
N CYS A 5 -10.13 -6.39 0.84
CA CYS A 5 -9.10 -5.39 0.57
C CYS A 5 -9.35 -4.13 1.42
N GLU A 6 -8.37 -3.75 2.24
CA GLU A 6 -8.49 -2.63 3.18
C GLU A 6 -8.48 -1.25 2.47
N ASN A 7 -8.08 -1.20 1.20
CA ASN A 7 -8.10 0.04 0.42
C ASN A 7 -9.42 0.29 -0.33
N CYS A 8 -10.06 -0.74 -0.87
CA CYS A 8 -11.26 -0.58 -1.71
C CYS A 8 -12.51 -1.33 -1.19
N ALA A 9 -12.39 -2.04 -0.07
CA ALA A 9 -13.44 -2.83 0.56
C ALA A 9 -14.08 -3.90 -0.36
N ARG A 10 -13.36 -4.35 -1.40
CA ARG A 10 -13.77 -5.47 -2.25
C ARG A 10 -13.27 -6.79 -1.68
N GLU A 11 -14.12 -7.80 -1.76
CA GLU A 11 -13.74 -9.20 -1.58
C GLU A 11 -12.74 -9.59 -2.67
N ASP A 12 -11.67 -10.26 -2.27
CA ASP A 12 -10.64 -10.79 -3.17
C ASP A 12 -9.93 -11.95 -2.47
N ASP A 13 -9.65 -13.01 -3.21
CA ASP A 13 -8.96 -14.19 -2.67
C ASP A 13 -7.44 -13.99 -2.60
N GLU A 14 -6.88 -13.01 -3.32
CA GLU A 14 -5.44 -12.70 -3.35
C GLU A 14 -5.16 -11.33 -2.70
N LEU A 15 -5.18 -11.34 -1.37
CA LEU A 15 -4.77 -10.19 -0.56
C LEU A 15 -3.32 -10.34 -0.11
N VAL A 16 -2.53 -9.29 -0.34
CA VAL A 16 -1.11 -9.23 0.01
C VAL A 16 -0.87 -8.10 0.99
N LEU A 17 -0.01 -8.35 1.98
CA LEU A 17 0.37 -7.39 2.98
C LEU A 17 1.30 -6.31 2.38
N VAL A 18 0.92 -5.05 2.51
CA VAL A 18 1.66 -3.90 1.95
C VAL A 18 1.70 -2.73 2.91
N ARG A 19 2.68 -1.84 2.76
CA ARG A 19 2.68 -0.51 3.38
C ARG A 19 2.29 0.52 2.34
N ARG A 20 1.19 1.24 2.56
CA ARG A 20 0.74 2.34 1.71
C ARG A 20 1.80 3.44 1.67
N VAL A 21 2.13 3.96 0.49
CA VAL A 21 3.08 5.07 0.33
C VAL A 21 2.37 6.33 -0.12
N TYR A 22 2.51 7.42 0.63
CA TYR A 22 2.12 8.75 0.16
C TYR A 22 3.30 9.38 -0.60
N VAL A 23 3.06 9.75 -1.85
CA VAL A 23 4.05 10.40 -2.70
C VAL A 23 3.69 11.87 -2.85
N THR A 24 4.63 12.74 -2.47
CA THR A 24 4.59 14.16 -2.82
C THR A 24 5.53 14.36 -4.01
N PRO A 25 5.01 14.72 -5.20
CA PRO A 25 5.85 14.99 -6.36
C PRO A 25 6.83 16.12 -6.10
N GLU A 26 7.98 16.08 -6.78
CA GLU A 26 8.87 17.23 -6.83
C GLU A 26 8.18 18.40 -7.52
N SER A 27 8.41 19.60 -6.98
CA SER A 27 8.04 20.87 -7.60
C SER A 27 9.24 21.81 -7.55
N TRP A 28 9.17 22.94 -8.24
CA TRP A 28 10.35 23.77 -8.44
C TRP A 28 11.01 24.25 -7.13
N ASP A 29 10.19 24.53 -6.12
CA ASP A 29 10.65 25.00 -4.80
C ASP A 29 10.60 23.91 -3.71
N THR A 30 10.22 22.67 -4.04
CA THR A 30 10.04 21.61 -3.03
C THR A 30 10.54 20.26 -3.54
N PRO A 31 11.52 19.64 -2.86
CA PRO A 31 11.99 18.32 -3.24
C PRO A 31 10.86 17.30 -3.09
N GLY A 32 10.82 16.33 -4.02
CA GLY A 32 9.89 15.21 -3.93
C GLY A 32 10.13 14.38 -2.67
N SER A 33 9.07 13.73 -2.17
CA SER A 33 9.19 12.79 -1.05
C SER A 33 8.22 11.62 -1.17
N SER A 34 8.60 10.50 -0.58
CA SER A 34 7.74 9.34 -0.36
C SER A 34 7.69 9.03 1.13
N ARG A 35 6.49 8.71 1.63
CA ARG A 35 6.26 8.40 3.04
C ARG A 35 5.44 7.11 3.17
N PRO A 36 6.09 5.95 3.44
CA PRO A 36 5.36 4.74 3.78
C PRO A 36 4.60 4.95 5.09
N GLN A 37 3.38 4.42 5.16
CA GLN A 37 2.65 4.26 6.41
C GLN A 37 3.25 3.08 7.19
N PRO A 38 3.38 3.22 8.53
CA PRO A 38 4.00 2.19 9.35
C PRO A 38 3.13 0.93 9.43
N ASP A 39 1.82 1.11 9.49
CA ASP A 39 0.85 0.04 9.64
C ASP A 39 0.64 -0.66 8.30
N PRO A 40 0.83 -1.99 8.23
CA PRO A 40 0.56 -2.74 7.01
C PRO A 40 -0.95 -2.90 6.78
N GLU A 41 -1.32 -3.03 5.50
CA GLU A 41 -2.69 -3.23 5.01
C GLU A 41 -2.72 -4.42 4.05
N LEU A 42 -3.84 -5.15 4.00
CA LEU A 42 -4.11 -6.22 3.03
C LEU A 42 -4.74 -5.66 1.75
N TRP A 43 -4.02 -5.74 0.63
CA TRP A 43 -4.46 -5.17 -0.64
C TRP A 43 -4.60 -6.21 -1.75
N CYS A 44 -5.69 -6.10 -2.51
CA CYS A 44 -5.90 -6.88 -3.72
C CYS A 44 -4.96 -6.46 -4.87
N PHE A 45 -4.86 -7.29 -5.91
CA PHE A 45 -4.04 -7.00 -7.10
C PHE A 45 -4.36 -5.64 -7.72
N SER A 46 -5.65 -5.31 -7.91
CA SER A 46 -6.05 -4.04 -8.53
C SER A 46 -5.59 -2.82 -7.73
N CYS A 47 -5.58 -2.88 -6.39
CA CYS A 47 -5.11 -1.76 -5.57
C CYS A 47 -3.59 -1.63 -5.65
N ARG A 48 -2.86 -2.75 -5.60
CA ARG A 48 -1.40 -2.76 -5.76
C ARG A 48 -0.97 -2.21 -7.12
N SER A 49 -1.72 -2.47 -8.20
CA SER A 49 -1.40 -1.91 -9.52
C SER A 49 -1.70 -0.41 -9.67
N GLN A 50 -2.51 0.18 -8.78
CA GLN A 50 -2.99 1.56 -8.92
C GLN A 50 -2.38 2.53 -7.92
N TYR A 51 -2.08 2.06 -6.71
CA TYR A 51 -1.69 2.91 -5.61
C TYR A 51 -0.24 2.62 -5.19
N PRO A 52 0.56 3.66 -4.89
CA PRO A 52 1.93 3.48 -4.42
C PRO A 52 1.95 2.72 -3.09
N HIS A 53 2.77 1.67 -3.04
CA HIS A 53 2.93 0.81 -1.88
C HIS A 53 4.30 0.15 -1.91
N GLU A 54 4.72 -0.34 -0.75
CA GLU A 54 5.87 -1.23 -0.59
C GLU A 54 5.37 -2.58 -0.07
N PRO A 55 5.97 -3.71 -0.47
CA PRO A 55 5.72 -4.97 0.18
C PRO A 55 5.98 -4.85 1.69
N ALA A 56 5.03 -5.29 2.51
CA ALA A 56 5.28 -5.49 3.91
C ALA A 56 5.71 -6.95 4.04
N ASP A 57 7.03 -7.20 4.04
CA ASP A 57 7.51 -8.50 4.48
C ASP A 57 6.98 -8.70 5.91
N GLU A 58 6.25 -9.79 6.15
CA GLU A 58 6.20 -10.37 7.49
C GLU A 58 7.66 -10.66 7.83
N GLU A 59 8.24 -9.90 8.77
CA GLU A 59 9.64 -10.00 9.11
C GLU A 59 10.02 -11.49 9.21
N THR A 60 10.94 -11.94 8.36
CA THR A 60 11.74 -13.14 8.63
C THR A 60 12.49 -12.85 9.93
N GLY A 61 11.84 -13.18 11.05
CA GLY A 61 12.46 -13.32 12.36
C GLY A 61 13.06 -14.71 12.52
#